data_AF-A0A845UVF9-F1
#
_entry.id   AF-A0A845UVF9-F1
#
_cell.length_a   1.000
_cell.length_b   1.000
_cell.length_c   1.000
_cell.angle_alpha   90.00
_cell.angle_beta   90.00
_cell.angle_gamma   90.00
#
_symmetry.space_group_name_H-M   'P 1'
#
loop_
_entity.id
_entity.type
_entity.pdbx_description
1 polymer ?
#
loop_
_entity_poly.entity_id
_entity_poly.type
_entity_poly.pdbx_seq_one_letter_code
_entity_poly.pdbx_strand_id
1 'polypeptide(L)'
;MTCQDRSFRARILLLISGSLIAAGTTAIGLYAFEAWSVAGTADQSMAFWMLPFLLGGLLLIGLGGVLLVFRRLLVNEENKRSEP
;
A
#
# COMPACT_ATOMS: atom_id res chain seq x y z
N MET A 1 22.41 0.06 19.69
CA MET A 1 21.13 -0.37 19.07
C MET A 1 20.88 -1.82 19.44
N THR A 2 19.98 -2.05 20.39
CA THR A 2 19.66 -3.38 20.90
C THR A 2 18.80 -4.13 19.88
N CYS A 3 18.81 -5.47 19.95
CA CYS A 3 18.01 -6.34 19.07
C CYS A 3 16.49 -6.01 19.12
N GLN A 4 16.04 -5.41 20.23
CA GLN A 4 14.68 -4.99 20.48
C GLN A 4 14.22 -3.79 19.61
N ASP A 5 15.09 -2.82 19.35
CA ASP A 5 14.79 -1.69 18.45
C ASP A 5 14.58 -2.13 16.99
N ARG A 6 15.28 -3.19 16.59
CA ARG A 6 15.25 -3.75 15.22
C ARG A 6 13.93 -4.47 14.91
N SER A 7 13.51 -5.34 15.82
CA SER A 7 12.20 -6.00 15.80
C SER A 7 11.05 -4.97 15.74
N PHE A 8 11.18 -3.86 16.48
CA PHE A 8 10.19 -2.79 16.49
C PHE A 8 10.08 -2.06 15.14
N ARG A 9 11.22 -1.74 14.51
CA ARG A 9 11.26 -1.11 13.17
C ARG A 9 10.62 -1.98 12.09
N ALA A 10 10.93 -3.29 12.07
CA ALA A 10 10.35 -4.22 11.11
C ALA A 10 8.82 -4.38 11.29
N ARG A 11 8.32 -4.28 12.52
CA ARG A 11 6.88 -4.27 12.82
C ARG A 11 6.22 -2.97 12.39
N ILE A 12 6.83 -1.82 12.64
CA ILE A 12 6.32 -0.52 12.17
C ILE A 12 6.21 -0.51 10.65
N LEU A 13 7.26 -0.94 9.94
CA LEU A 13 7.24 -1.01 8.47
C LEU A 13 6.11 -1.91 7.95
N LEU A 14 5.84 -3.03 8.62
CA LEU A 14 4.73 -3.91 8.27
C LEU A 14 3.37 -3.22 8.46
N LEU A 15 3.18 -2.55 9.60
CA LEU A 15 1.93 -1.86 9.90
C LEU A 15 1.68 -0.71 8.92
N ILE A 16 2.68 0.13 8.67
CA ILE A 16 2.56 1.24 7.72
C ILE A 16 2.27 0.73 6.31
N SER A 17 3.00 -0.29 5.87
CA SER A 17 2.77 -0.90 4.56
C SER A 17 1.36 -1.50 4.44
N GLY A 18 0.94 -2.28 5.43
CA GLY A 18 -0.39 -2.88 5.46
C GLY A 18 -1.49 -1.82 5.40
N SER A 19 -1.35 -0.74 6.18
CA SER A 19 -2.29 0.39 6.15
C SER A 19 -2.33 1.10 4.80
N LEU A 20 -1.18 1.31 4.15
CA LEU A 20 -1.12 1.92 2.81
C LEU A 20 -1.79 1.04 1.76
N ILE A 21 -1.53 -0.27 1.77
CA ILE A 21 -2.15 -1.22 0.84
C ILE A 21 -3.66 -1.27 1.07
N ALA A 22 -4.11 -1.32 2.32
CA ALA A 22 -5.52 -1.31 2.66
C ALA A 22 -6.21 -0.01 2.19
N ALA A 23 -5.64 1.14 2.52
CA ALA A 23 -6.17 2.45 2.10
C ALA A 23 -6.19 2.57 0.56
N GLY A 24 -5.13 2.12 -0.11
CA GLY A 24 -5.05 2.14 -1.57
C GLY A 24 -6.08 1.22 -2.23
N THR A 25 -6.28 0.03 -1.67
CA THR A 25 -7.30 -0.93 -2.16
C THR A 25 -8.70 -0.36 -1.99
N THR A 26 -8.99 0.28 -0.85
CA THR A 26 -10.28 0.96 -0.62
C THR A 26 -10.50 2.09 -1.62
N ALA A 27 -9.49 2.91 -1.92
CA ALA A 27 -9.60 3.99 -2.90
C ALA A 27 -9.88 3.47 -4.32
N ILE A 28 -9.21 2.39 -4.73
CA ILE A 28 -9.48 1.72 -6.01
C ILE A 28 -10.90 1.13 -6.02
N GLY A 29 -11.32 0.52 -4.92
CA GLY A 29 -12.67 -0.03 -4.79
C GLY A 29 -13.77 1.02 -4.92
N LEU A 30 -13.57 2.20 -4.33
CA LEU A 30 -14.48 3.35 -4.48
C LEU A 30 -14.56 3.80 -5.95
N TYR A 31 -13.41 3.96 -6.62
CA TYR A 31 -13.40 4.28 -8.05
C TYR A 31 -14.13 3.22 -8.88
N ALA A 32 -13.86 1.93 -8.65
CA ALA A 32 -14.47 0.84 -9.39
C ALA A 32 -15.99 0.79 -9.20
N PHE A 33 -16.46 1.05 -7.98
CA PHE A 33 -17.89 1.13 -7.68
C PHE A 33 -18.58 2.27 -8.43
N GLU A 34 -18.01 3.48 -8.39
CA GLU A 34 -18.57 4.63 -9.10
C GLU A 34 -18.46 4.50 -10.62
N ALA A 35 -17.37 3.95 -11.13
CA ALA A 35 -17.21 3.67 -12.56
C ALA A 35 -18.24 2.64 -13.05
N TRP A 36 -18.57 1.65 -12.22
CA TRP A 36 -19.62 0.68 -12.50
C TRP A 36 -21.02 1.31 -12.46
N SER A 37 -21.28 2.22 -11.52
CA SER A 37 -22.60 2.85 -11.35
C SER A 37 -23.01 3.69 -12.57
N VAL A 38 -22.04 4.28 -13.26
CA VAL A 38 -22.23 5.08 -14.49
C VAL A 38 -21.89 4.31 -15.78
N ALA A 39 -21.68 3.00 -15.69
CA ALA A 39 -21.39 2.19 -16.86
C ALA A 39 -22.62 2.15 -17.79
N GLY A 40 -22.47 2.68 -19.01
CA GLY A 40 -23.54 2.73 -20.01
C GLY A 40 -24.45 3.95 -19.94
N THR A 41 -24.20 4.90 -19.02
CA THR A 41 -24.85 6.21 -19.05
C THR A 41 -24.15 7.14 -20.04
N ALA A 42 -24.90 8.11 -20.59
CA ALA A 42 -24.35 9.13 -21.49
C ALA A 42 -23.41 10.11 -20.75
N ASP A 43 -23.66 10.34 -19.46
CA ASP A 43 -22.80 11.11 -18.58
C ASP A 43 -21.89 10.18 -17.77
N GLN A 44 -20.58 10.25 -18.02
CA GLN A 44 -19.53 9.52 -17.30
C GLN A 44 -18.60 10.46 -16.51
N SER A 45 -19.01 11.71 -16.30
CA SER A 45 -18.22 12.71 -15.61
C SER A 45 -17.84 12.28 -14.19
N MET A 46 -18.72 11.54 -13.50
CA MET A 46 -18.47 10.99 -12.16
C MET A 46 -17.23 10.09 -12.13
N ALA A 47 -17.10 9.17 -13.10
CA ALA A 47 -15.93 8.29 -13.20
C ALA A 47 -14.65 9.09 -13.49
N PHE A 48 -14.75 10.16 -14.28
CA PHE A 48 -13.63 11.06 -14.51
C PHE A 48 -13.19 11.81 -13.25
N TRP A 49 -14.14 12.35 -12.47
CA TRP A 49 -13.84 13.03 -11.20
C TRP A 49 -13.26 12.09 -10.12
N MET A 50 -13.55 10.79 -10.23
CA MET A 50 -13.03 9.75 -9.35
C MET A 50 -11.64 9.22 -9.77
N LEU A 51 -11.11 9.56 -10.95
CA LEU A 51 -9.77 9.13 -11.40
C LEU A 51 -8.64 9.36 -10.37
N PRO A 52 -8.60 10.48 -9.62
CA PRO A 52 -7.58 10.67 -8.58
C PRO A 52 -7.61 9.59 -7.50
N PHE A 53 -8.75 8.98 -7.19
CA PHE A 53 -8.84 7.87 -6.24
C PHE A 53 -8.22 6.58 -6.80
N LEU A 54 -8.39 6.31 -8.10
CA LEU A 54 -7.70 5.20 -8.76
C LEU A 54 -6.19 5.41 -8.74
N LEU A 55 -5.71 6.56 -9.22
CA LEU A 55 -4.28 6.87 -9.31
C LEU A 55 -3.64 6.94 -7.92
N GLY A 56 -4.29 7.61 -6.98
CA GLY A 56 -3.86 7.68 -5.58
C GLY A 56 -3.85 6.31 -4.93
N GLY A 57 -4.87 5.48 -5.17
CA GLY A 57 -4.95 4.13 -4.64
C GLY A 57 -3.82 3.23 -5.16
N LEU A 58 -3.56 3.25 -6.47
CA LEU A 58 -2.43 2.53 -7.08
C LEU A 58 -1.08 3.00 -6.52
N LEU A 59 -0.91 4.31 -6.31
CA LEU A 59 0.29 4.88 -5.70
C LEU A 59 0.48 4.40 -4.26
N LEU A 60 -0.59 4.37 -3.45
CA LEU A 60 -0.55 3.87 -2.07
C LEU A 60 -0.19 2.38 -2.01
N ILE A 61 -0.76 1.55 -2.90
CA ILE A 61 -0.39 0.14 -3.02
C ILE A 61 1.07 -0.01 -3.42
N GLY A 62 1.53 0.76 -4.40
CA GLY A 62 2.93 0.78 -4.84
C GLY A 62 3.88 1.13 -3.69
N LEU A 63 3.61 2.20 -2.95
CA LEU A 63 4.38 2.62 -1.78
C LEU A 63 4.36 1.55 -0.68
N GLY A 64 3.20 0.98 -0.39
CA GLY A 64 3.08 -0.13 0.56
C GLY A 64 3.94 -1.34 0.14
N GLY A 65 3.92 -1.71 -1.14
CA GLY A 65 4.76 -2.76 -1.72
C GLY A 65 6.26 -2.47 -1.55
N VAL A 66 6.69 -1.25 -1.85
CA VAL A 66 8.09 -0.81 -1.65
C VAL A 66 8.51 -0.95 -0.19
N LEU A 67 7.67 -0.53 0.76
CA LEU A 67 7.95 -0.68 2.19
C LEU A 67 8.03 -2.14 2.64
N LEU A 68 7.26 -3.06 2.04
CA LEU A 68 7.41 -4.50 2.29
C LEU A 68 8.74 -5.04 1.80
N VAL A 69 9.23 -4.57 0.66
CA VAL A 69 10.56 -4.94 0.15
C VAL A 69 11.63 -4.44 1.12
N PHE A 70 11.56 -3.18 1.56
CA PHE A 70 12.49 -2.66 2.57
C PHE A 70 12.45 -3.44 3.88
N ARG A 71 11.25 -3.82 4.35
CA ARG A 71 11.11 -4.69 5.52
C ARG A 71 11.81 -6.02 5.31
N ARG A 72 11.63 -6.67 4.15
CA ARG A 72 12.28 -7.96 3.83
C ARG A 72 13.80 -7.81 3.79
N LEU A 73 14.31 -6.75 3.18
CA LEU A 73 15.75 -6.48 3.15
C LEU A 73 16.31 -6.27 4.56
N LEU A 74 15.62 -5.50 5.40
CA LEU A 74 16.01 -5.28 6.79
C LEU A 74 16.10 -6.60 7.57
N VAL A 75 15.08 -7.46 7.46
CA VAL A 75 15.05 -8.75 8.15
C VAL A 75 16.12 -9.72 7.61
N ASN A 76 16.35 -9.73 6.30
CA ASN A 76 17.40 -10.57 5.70
C ASN A 76 18.81 -10.16 6.17
N GLU A 77 19.10 -8.86 6.22
CA GLU A 77 20.37 -8.36 6.74
C GLU A 77 20.53 -8.65 8.24
N GLU A 78 19.44 -8.63 8.99
CA GLU A 78 19.45 -9.03 10.40
C GLU A 78 19.76 -10.52 10.59
N ASN A 79 19.19 -11.40 9.76
CA ASN A 79 19.49 -12.84 9.82
C ASN A 79 20.95 -13.14 9.50
N LYS A 80 21.51 -12.55 8.43
CA LYS A 80 22.92 -12.76 8.04
C LYS A 80 23.91 -12.33 9.12
N ARG A 81 23.60 -11.27 9.87
CA ARG A 81 24.46 -10.78 10.97
C ARG A 81 24.40 -11.66 12.23
N SER A 82 23.40 -12.54 12.30
CA SER A 82 23.14 -13.41 13.46
C SER A 82 23.68 -14.83 13.26
N GLU A 83 24.14 -15.16 12.05
CA GLU A 83 24.87 -16.41 11.78
C GLU A 83 26.34 -16.24 12.23
N PRO A 84 26.90 -17.21 12.99
CA PRO A 84 28.24 -17.13 13.56
C PRO A 84 29.37 -17.23 12.53
#